data_AF-A0A9D9XDQ1-F1
#
_entry.id   AF-A0A9D9XDQ1-F1
#
_cell.length_a   1.000
_cell.length_b   1.000
_cell.length_c   1.000
_cell.angle_alpha   90.00
_cell.angle_beta   90.00
_cell.angle_gamma   90.00
#
_symmetry.space_group_name_H-M   'P 1'
#
loop_
_entity.id
_entity.type
_entity.pdbx_description
1 polymer ?
#
loop_
_entity_poly.entity_id
_entity_poly.type
_entity_poly.pdbx_seq_one_letter_code
_entity_poly.pdbx_strand_id
1 'polypeptide(L)' 'EIDVEAYNQFEEPEVISLKNRDFFVACGFCPQISSTRDLPHPLVYTFLNACLLKVEGTV' A
#
# COMPACT_ATOMS: atom_id res chain seq x y z
N GLU A 1 15.12 0.61 4.60
CA GLU A 1 15.21 2.03 4.26
C GLU A 1 13.81 2.55 3.96
N ILE A 2 13.48 3.77 4.38
CA ILE A 2 12.18 4.41 4.08
C ILE A 2 12.32 5.16 2.75
N ASP A 3 11.36 4.94 1.84
CA ASP A 3 11.24 5.71 0.60
C ASP A 3 9.97 6.55 0.62
N VAL A 4 10.02 7.74 0.01
CA VAL A 4 8.85 8.57 -0.25
C VAL A 4 8.36 8.28 -1.67
N GLU A 5 7.14 7.74 -1.76
CA GLU A 5 6.52 7.32 -3.03
C GLU A 5 5.68 8.44 -3.65
N ALA A 6 5.10 9.31 -2.82
CA ALA A 6 4.28 10.43 -3.27
C ALA A 6 4.28 11.57 -2.26
N TYR A 7 4.03 12.78 -2.77
CA TYR A 7 3.83 14.00 -2.00
C TYR A 7 2.43 14.55 -2.27
N ASN A 8 1.83 15.20 -1.26
CA ASN A 8 0.56 15.91 -1.42
C ASN A 8 0.78 17.29 -2.09
N GLN A 9 -0.31 18.06 -2.26
CA GLN A 9 -0.24 19.41 -2.84
C GLN A 9 0.54 20.45 -2.01
N PHE A 10 0.92 20.11 -0.77
CA PHE A 10 1.73 20.94 0.13
C PHE A 10 3.20 20.49 0.17
N GLU A 11 3.61 19.60 -0.74
CA GLU A 11 4.96 19.01 -0.78
C GLU A 11 5.31 18.18 0.46
N GLU A 12 4.31 17.65 1.17
CA GLU A 12 4.52 16.77 2.31
C GLU A 12 4.45 15.31 1.88
N PRO A 13 5.34 14.43 2.39
CA PRO A 13 5.28 13.00 2.10
C PRO A 13 3.91 12.42 2.47
N GLU A 14 3.17 11.98 1.46
CA GLU A 14 1.81 11.46 1.63
C GLU A 14 1.78 9.93 1.55
N VAL A 15 2.72 9.32 0.84
CA VAL A 15 2.88 7.87 0.74
C VAL A 15 4.34 7.51 0.94
N ILE A 16 4.60 6.54 1.82
CA ILE A 16 5.93 6.02 2.11
C ILE A 16 5.96 4.50 2.05
N SER A 17 7.12 3.92 1.73
CA SER A 17 7.33 2.47 1.69
C SER A 17 8.61 2.06 2.44
N LEU A 18 8.79 0.75 2.65
CA LEU A 18 10.04 0.17 3.17
C LEU A 18 10.64 -0.81 2.16
N LYS A 19 11.81 -0.48 1.59
CA LYS A 19 12.52 -1.34 0.60
C LYS A 19 12.83 -2.77 1.08
N ASN A 20 12.98 -2.98 2.39
CA ASN A 20 13.45 -4.25 2.95
C ASN A 20 12.30 -5.19 3.36
N ARG A 21 11.09 -4.99 2.81
CA ARG A 21 9.90 -5.78 3.10
C ARG A 21 9.18 -6.09 1.78
N ASP A 22 8.68 -7.31 1.64
CA ASP A 22 7.97 -7.74 0.42
C ASP A 22 6.80 -6.82 0.07
N PHE A 23 6.12 -6.31 1.09
CA PHE A 23 5.15 -5.23 0.96
C PHE A 23 5.04 -4.46 2.27
N PHE A 24 5.26 -3.15 2.23
CA PHE A 24 5.00 -2.22 3.32
C PHE A 24 4.75 -0.85 2.73
N VAL A 25 3.55 -0.31 2.94
CA VAL A 25 3.14 1.03 2.50
C VAL A 25 2.35 1.69 3.60
N ALA A 26 2.67 2.96 3.90
CA ALA A 26 1.84 3.82 4.73
C ALA A 26 1.41 5.05 3.93
N CYS A 27 0.20 5.55 4.19
CA CYS A 27 -0.33 6.73 3.50
C CYS A 27 -1.06 7.66 4.49
N GLY A 28 -1.04 8.97 4.20
CA GLY A 28 -1.65 10.02 5.01
C GLY A 28 -3.16 10.18 4.82
N PHE A 29 -3.76 9.39 3.93
CA PHE A 29 -5.19 9.37 3.65
C PHE A 29 -5.81 8.01 3.96
N CYS A 30 -7.13 7.91 3.81
CA CYS A 30 -7.91 6.72 4.13
C CYS A 30 -8.37 5.98 2.86
N PRO A 31 -7.52 5.11 2.25
CA PRO A 31 -7.86 4.40 1.02
C PRO A 31 -9.13 3.54 1.14
N GLN A 32 -9.47 3.11 2.35
CA GLN A 32 -10.67 2.33 2.65
C GLN A 32 -11.98 3.09 2.38
N ILE A 33 -11.98 4.42 2.46
CA ILE A 33 -13.21 5.22 2.28
C ILE A 33 -13.64 5.20 0.82
N SER A 34 -12.69 5.21 -0.11
CA SER A 34 -12.94 5.14 -1.57
C SER A 34 -13.03 3.72 -2.12
N SER A 35 -12.74 2.69 -1.31
CA SER A 35 -12.76 1.30 -1.77
C SER A 35 -14.19 0.78 -1.85
N THR A 36 -14.59 0.26 -2.99
CA THR A 36 -15.92 -0.37 -3.19
C THR A 36 -15.77 -1.82 -3.65
N ARG A 37 -16.88 -2.57 -3.66
CA ARG A 37 -16.88 -3.95 -4.17
C ARG A 37 -16.58 -4.02 -5.66
N ASP A 38 -17.14 -3.10 -6.43
CA ASP A 38 -17.02 -3.08 -7.89
C ASP A 38 -15.68 -2.45 -8.33
N LEU A 39 -15.11 -1.57 -7.49
CA LEU A 39 -13.80 -0.96 -7.69
C LEU A 39 -13.02 -0.93 -6.35
N PRO A 40 -12.25 -1.98 -6.05
CA PRO A 40 -11.37 -2.01 -4.88
C PRO A 40 -10.27 -0.97 -5.00
N HIS A 41 -9.92 -0.30 -3.89
CA HIS A 41 -8.81 0.65 -3.91
C HIS A 41 -7.48 -0.08 -4.15
N PRO A 42 -6.60 0.40 -5.06
CA PRO A 42 -5.37 -0.28 -5.42
C PRO A 42 -4.48 -0.64 -4.22
N LEU A 43 -4.29 0.28 -3.26
CA LEU A 43 -3.48 0.00 -2.06
C LEU A 43 -4.04 -1.15 -1.21
N VAL A 44 -5.36 -1.25 -1.08
CA VAL A 44 -6.01 -2.32 -0.31
C VAL A 44 -5.90 -3.64 -1.07
N TYR A 45 -6.20 -3.62 -2.37
CA TYR A 45 -6.13 -4.79 -3.23
C TYR A 45 -4.71 -5.37 -3.31
N THR A 46 -3.69 -4.52 -3.51
CA THR A 46 -2.29 -4.95 -3.58
C THR A 46 -1.80 -5.51 -2.25
N PHE A 47 -2.19 -4.91 -1.10
CA PHE A 47 -1.87 -5.46 0.21
C PHE A 47 -2.42 -6.88 0.39
N LEU A 48 -3.69 -7.11 0.03
CA LEU A 48 -4.30 -8.44 0.12
C LEU A 48 -3.58 -9.46 -0.77
N ASN A 49 -3.25 -9.09 -2.01
CA ASN A 49 -2.49 -9.96 -2.91
C ASN A 49 -1.09 -10.28 -2.36
N ALA A 50 -0.40 -9.30 -1.77
CA ALA A 50 0.90 -9.52 -1.14
C ALA A 50 0.81 -10.52 0.03
N CYS A 51 -0.28 -10.47 0.80
CA CYS A 51 -0.54 -11.47 1.85
C CYS A 51 -0.79 -12.87 1.27
N LEU A 52 -1.52 -12.99 0.16
CA LEU A 52 -1.80 -14.27 -0.50
C LEU A 52 -0.56 -14.89 -1.14
N LEU A 53 0.30 -14.08 -1.77
CA LEU A 53 1.57 -14.56 -2.35
C LEU A 53 2.50 -15.17 -1.29
N LYS A 54 2.47 -14.68 -0.05
CA LYS A 54 3.21 -15.32 1.06
C LYS A 54 2.65 -16.69 1.44
N VAL A 55 1.37 -16.92 1.25
CA VAL A 55 0.72 -18.21 1.56
C VAL A 55 1.15 -19.27 0.55
N GLU A 56 1.31 -18.93 -0.73
CA GLU A 56 1.69 -19.89 -1.78
C GLU A 56 3.19 -20.24 -1.77
N GLY A 57 4.04 -19.42 -1.16
CA GLY A 57 5.49 -19.63 -1.04
C GLY A 57 5.97 -20.23 0.28
N THR A 58 5.05 -20.62 1.18
CA THR A 58 5.40 -21.24 2.47
C THR A 58 4.90 -22.69 2.52
N VAL A 59 5.61 -23.56 1.79
CA VAL A 59 5.75 -25.02 2.06
C VAL A 59 7.21 -25.39 1.83
#